data_AF-A0A9X3ISH3-F1
#
_entry.id   AF-A0A9X3ISH3-F1
#
_cell.length_a   1.000
_cell.length_b   1.000
_cell.length_c   1.000
_cell.angle_alpha   90.00
_cell.angle_beta   90.00
_cell.angle_gamma   90.00
#
_symmetry.space_group_name_H-M   'P 1'
#
loop_
_entity.id
_entity.type
_entity.pdbx_description
1 polymer ?
#
loop_
_entity_poly.entity_id
_entity_poly.type
_entity_poly.pdbx_seq_one_letter_code
_entity_poly.pdbx_strand_id
1 'polypeptide(L)' 'RNNKRGAIDNKLAPILSRIGLDSQQWLTMAQQFENCFSTFVGNETRVRQACEQLGYKRPTGVGQAKRLLVA' A
#
# COMPACT_ATOMS: atom_id res chain seq x y z
N ARG A 1 -2.55 15.65 23.41
CA ARG A 1 -2.95 15.99 22.02
C ARG A 1 -4.40 15.59 21.69
N ASN A 2 -5.16 15.01 22.64
CA ASN A 2 -6.46 14.37 22.39
C ASN A 2 -7.57 15.28 21.86
N ASN A 3 -7.41 16.61 21.97
CA ASN A 3 -8.38 17.59 21.46
C ASN A 3 -7.92 18.26 20.14
N LYS A 4 -7.02 17.62 19.38
CA LYS A 4 -6.57 18.09 18.06
C LYS A 4 -7.12 17.18 16.96
N ARG A 5 -7.56 17.78 15.84
CA ARG A 5 -7.86 17.02 14.62
C ARG A 5 -6.63 16.19 14.23
N GLY A 6 -6.82 14.90 13.97
CA GLY A 6 -5.74 13.96 13.67
C GLY A 6 -5.03 13.37 14.89
N ALA A 7 -5.57 13.55 16.10
CA ALA A 7 -5.11 12.78 17.26
C ALA A 7 -5.40 11.28 17.04
N ILE A 8 -4.36 10.45 17.08
CA ILE A 8 -4.47 9.00 17.02
C ILE A 8 -4.41 8.49 18.46
N ASP A 9 -5.38 7.67 18.85
CA ASP A 9 -5.41 7.03 20.16
C ASP A 9 -4.25 6.03 20.29
N ASN A 10 -3.48 6.12 21.38
CA ASN A 10 -2.38 5.22 21.68
C ASN A 10 -2.84 3.78 21.98
N LYS A 11 -4.13 3.56 22.24
CA LYS A 11 -4.71 2.22 22.38
C LYS A 11 -4.90 1.51 21.04
N LEU A 12 -4.87 2.25 19.92
CA LEU A 12 -4.96 1.64 18.61
C LEU A 12 -3.69 0.85 18.30
N ALA A 13 -3.84 -0.23 17.55
CA ALA A 13 -2.69 -0.99 17.06
C ALA A 13 -1.71 -0.07 16.30
N PRO A 14 -0.42 -0.41 16.26
CA PRO A 14 0.57 0.34 15.49
C PRO A 14 0.09 0.60 14.06
N ILE A 15 0.47 1.75 13.49
CA ILE A 15 -0.08 2.22 12.21
C ILE A 15 0.09 1.18 11.08
N LEU A 16 1.23 0.48 11.05
CA LEU A 16 1.52 -0.54 10.05
C LEU A 16 0.57 -1.75 10.18
N SER A 17 0.33 -2.23 11.40
CA SER A 17 -0.63 -3.30 11.65
C SER A 17 -2.05 -2.92 11.25
N ARG A 18 -2.44 -1.65 11.45
CA ARG A 18 -3.79 -1.16 11.06
C ARG A 18 -4.01 -1.11 9.55
N ILE A 19 -2.96 -0.90 8.78
CA ILE A 19 -3.01 -0.88 7.31
C ILE A 19 -2.62 -2.24 6.70
N GLY A 20 -2.43 -3.28 7.53
CA GLY A 20 -2.09 -4.62 7.07
C GLY A 20 -0.67 -4.74 6.51
N LEU A 21 0.28 -3.97 7.05
CA LEU A 21 1.67 -3.96 6.59
C LEU A 21 2.64 -4.44 7.66
N ASP A 22 3.62 -5.23 7.24
CA ASP A 22 4.80 -5.53 8.04
C ASP A 22 5.86 -4.41 7.93
N SER A 23 6.66 -4.27 8.99
CA SER A 23 7.77 -3.33 9.06
C SER A 23 8.82 -3.49 7.95
N GLN A 24 9.14 -4.72 7.53
CA GLN A 24 10.07 -4.98 6.44
C GLN A 24 9.46 -4.59 5.09
N GLN A 25 8.20 -4.94 4.85
CA GLN A 25 7.48 -4.52 3.64
C GLN A 25 7.46 -2.98 3.54
N TRP A 26 7.15 -2.31 4.64
CA TRP A 26 7.20 -0.84 4.72
C TRP A 26 8.59 -0.29 4.40
N LEU A 27 9.64 -0.86 5.00
CA LEU A 27 11.02 -0.41 4.78
C LEU A 27 11.43 -0.58 3.31
N THR A 28 11.15 -1.74 2.70
CA THR A 28 11.43 -2.00 1.28
C THR A 28 10.71 -1.00 0.39
N MET A 29 9.42 -0.76 0.61
CA MET A 29 8.66 0.21 -0.19
C MET A 29 9.15 1.64 0.00
N ALA A 30 9.54 2.03 1.22
CA ALA A 30 10.03 3.38 1.50
C ALA A 30 11.41 3.65 0.86
N GLN A 31 12.27 2.63 0.77
CA GLN A 31 13.61 2.75 0.19
C GLN A 31 13.64 2.54 -1.32
N GLN A 32 12.76 1.69 -1.84
CA GLN A 32 12.80 1.23 -3.24
C GLN A 32 11.47 1.50 -3.94
N PHE A 33 10.78 2.59 -3.60
CA PHE A 33 9.42 2.88 -4.06
C PHE A 33 9.28 2.79 -5.58
N GLU A 34 10.12 3.52 -6.31
CA GLU A 34 10.08 3.58 -7.78
C GLU A 34 10.49 2.26 -8.45
N ASN A 35 11.32 1.45 -7.77
CA ASN A 35 11.66 0.11 -8.23
C ASN A 35 10.52 -0.88 -8.00
N CYS A 36 9.74 -0.67 -6.92
CA CYS A 36 8.62 -1.53 -6.56
C CYS A 36 7.38 -1.21 -7.37
N PHE A 37 7.13 0.06 -7.69
CA PHE A 37 5.91 0.52 -8.33
C PHE A 37 6.20 1.61 -9.35
N SER A 38 5.75 1.38 -10.58
CA SER A 38 5.95 2.30 -11.71
C SER A 38 4.68 3.03 -12.14
N THR A 39 3.50 2.63 -11.65
CA THR A 39 2.22 3.22 -12.10
C THR A 39 1.19 3.27 -10.99
N PHE A 40 0.85 2.12 -10.40
CA PHE A 40 -0.15 2.02 -9.33
C PHE A 40 0.40 1.28 -8.11
N VAL A 41 -0.05 1.72 -6.94
CA VAL A 41 0.23 1.13 -5.63
C VAL A 41 -1.10 0.78 -4.98
N GLY A 42 -1.17 -0.41 -4.38
CA GLY A 42 -2.33 -0.83 -3.60
C GLY A 42 -2.43 -2.34 -3.56
N ASN A 43 -3.50 -2.82 -2.93
CA ASN A 43 -3.88 -4.23 -2.99
C ASN A 43 -4.05 -4.67 -4.47
N GLU A 44 -3.67 -5.92 -4.78
CA GLU A 44 -3.75 -6.52 -6.13
C GLU A 44 -5.09 -6.23 -6.83
N THR A 45 -6.22 -6.42 -6.15
CA THR A 45 -7.55 -6.23 -6.75
C THR A 45 -7.77 -4.79 -7.18
N ARG A 46 -7.34 -3.82 -6.37
CA ARG A 46 -7.48 -2.40 -6.69
C ARG A 46 -6.54 -1.97 -7.81
N VAL A 47 -5.30 -2.47 -7.81
CA VAL A 47 -4.34 -2.21 -8.89
C VAL A 47 -4.88 -2.75 -10.21
N ARG A 48 -5.45 -3.96 -10.21
CA ARG A 48 -6.08 -4.54 -11.40
C ARG A 48 -7.28 -3.71 -11.88
N GLN A 49 -8.19 -3.34 -10.99
CA GLN A 49 -9.34 -2.50 -11.31
C GLN A 49 -8.92 -1.14 -11.90
N ALA A 50 -7.90 -0.49 -11.33
CA ALA A 50 -7.39 0.78 -11.84
C ALA A 50 -6.82 0.62 -13.26
N CYS A 51 -6.07 -0.46 -13.51
CA CYS A 51 -5.56 -0.77 -14.85
C CYS A 51 -6.70 -0.98 -15.86
N GLU A 52 -7.74 -1.72 -15.49
CA GLU A 52 -8.92 -1.97 -16.34
C GLU A 52 -9.67 -0.68 -16.64
N GLN A 53 -9.94 0.15 -15.63
CA GLN A 53 -10.65 1.42 -15.78
C GLN A 53 -9.91 2.41 -16.68
N LEU A 54 -8.58 2.36 -16.69
CA LEU A 54 -7.73 3.24 -17.48
C LEU A 54 -7.36 2.62 -18.85
N GLY A 55 -7.92 1.47 -19.21
CA GLY A 55 -7.72 0.84 -20.52
C GLY A 55 -6.36 0.19 -20.72
N TYR A 56 -5.64 -0.13 -19.65
CA TYR A 56 -4.36 -0.83 -19.75
C TYR A 56 -4.58 -2.27 -20.22
N LYS A 57 -3.97 -2.64 -21.35
CA LYS A 57 -4.01 -4.02 -21.88
C LYS A 57 -3.24 -5.02 -21.03
N ARG A 58 -2.27 -4.55 -20.23
CA ARG A 58 -1.47 -5.36 -19.31
C ARG A 58 -1.42 -4.65 -17.95
N PRO A 59 -1.98 -5.24 -16.89
CA PRO A 59 -1.93 -4.63 -15.57
C PRO A 59 -0.51 -4.74 -15.00
N THR A 60 0.20 -3.61 -14.96
CA THR A 60 1.54 -3.47 -14.38
C THR A 60 1.45 -3.36 -12.87
N GLY A 61 2.52 -3.76 -12.15
CA GLY A 61 2.58 -3.62 -10.69
C GLY A 61 1.76 -4.62 -9.87
N VAL A 62 0.91 -5.46 -10.49
CA VAL A 62 0.10 -6.49 -9.79
C VAL A 62 0.96 -7.50 -9.04
N GLY A 63 2.06 -7.98 -9.65
CA GLY A 63 2.97 -8.93 -8.98
C GLY A 63 3.64 -8.33 -7.75
N GLN A 64 4.01 -7.04 -7.82
CA GLN A 64 4.62 -6.32 -6.72
C GLN A 64 3.59 -6.01 -5.61
N ALA A 65 2.36 -5.64 -5.99
CA ALA A 65 1.24 -5.52 -5.07
C ALA A 65 0.99 -6.83 -4.31
N LYS A 66 0.99 -7.98 -5.01
CA LYS A 66 0.83 -9.30 -4.40
C LYS A 66 2.01 -9.71 -3.51
N ARG A 67 3.19 -9.12 -3.68
CA ARG A 67 4.37 -9.45 -2.86
C ARG A 67 4.48 -8.55 -1.63
N LEU A 68 4.17 -7.27 -1.78
CA LEU A 68 4.48 -6.23 -0.79
C LEU A 68 3.24 -5.72 -0.03
N LEU A 69 2.04 -5.94 -0.58
CA LEU A 69 0.78 -5.39 -0.07
C LEU A 69 -0.28 -6.50 0.12
N VAL A 70 0.15 -7.66 0.62
CA VAL A 70 -0.76 -8.74 1.02
C VAL A 70 -1.39 -8.35 2.36
N ALA A 71 -2.70 -8.12 2.32
CA ALA A 71 -3.52 -7.98 3.52
C ALA A 71 -3.93 -9.37 4.03
#